data_AF-A0AAN6ZPG8-F1
#
_entry.id   AF-A0AAN6ZPG8-F1
#
_cell.length_a   1.000
_cell.length_b   1.000
_cell.length_c   1.000
_cell.angle_alpha   90.00
_cell.angle_beta   90.00
_cell.angle_gamma   90.00
#
_symmetry.space_group_name_H-M   'P 1'
#
loop_
_entity.id
_entity.type
_entity.pdbx_description
1 polymer ?
#
loop_
_entity_poly.entity_id
_entity_poly.type
_entity_poly.pdbx_seq_one_letter_code
_entity_poly.pdbx_strand_id
1 'polypeptide(L)'
;MNRKIIPALLASAVTASACTIPTDPLDNNIAYPFRAQVQNATRPEVHNKYMNLFEAGGGDRHLFIGPVGVPTYDLTLVDGVINHVPDGVRAVIGGEIDHTTKMFMTGRGDPRAIFKPTYACNPDTDALQIELRFVTWQDQPTGGHICVRSSFEESHEFRYYPPGNTLVDPNRECIKVTLVVIPTTDLPPQTSTTLSTSTIPATSTTTTSTRTSTATSTPSSAPFVDLTSSGFRFVGCAPEERWTTDGAFRTLPDASTSTDTNTNAACAAFCTAGGFKYAGTEWSRECWCGKAVVATRWPATTLASLEGCNFRCTGDEGEICGGDARLSLYEKCDSGEACENVVFT
;
A
#
# COMPACT_ATOMS: atom_id res chain seq x y z
N MET A 1 -9.58 24.67 -69.19
CA MET A 1 -10.55 24.66 -68.07
C MET A 1 -10.47 23.31 -67.37
N ASN A 2 -9.60 23.16 -66.36
CA ASN A 2 -9.51 21.92 -65.56
C ASN A 2 -10.14 22.18 -64.19
N ARG A 3 -11.34 21.64 -63.97
CA ARG A 3 -12.00 21.60 -62.65
C ARG A 3 -11.33 20.51 -61.82
N LYS A 4 -10.56 20.90 -60.79
CA LYS A 4 -10.12 20.00 -59.72
C LYS A 4 -11.34 19.62 -58.88
N ILE A 5 -11.66 18.34 -58.83
CA ILE A 5 -12.63 17.76 -57.90
C ILE A 5 -11.89 17.55 -56.58
N ILE A 6 -12.32 18.26 -55.53
CA ILE A 6 -11.87 18.05 -54.14
C ILE A 6 -12.86 17.06 -53.52
N PRO A 7 -12.45 15.87 -53.04
CA PRO A 7 -13.36 15.02 -52.31
C PRO A 7 -13.55 15.62 -50.92
N ALA A 8 -14.79 16.00 -50.60
CA ALA A 8 -15.18 16.32 -49.24
C ALA A 8 -15.16 15.02 -48.43
N LEU A 9 -14.21 14.88 -47.52
CA LEU A 9 -14.31 13.89 -46.44
C LEU A 9 -15.53 14.26 -45.60
N LEU A 10 -16.63 13.51 -45.76
CA LEU A 10 -17.67 13.45 -44.74
C LEU A 10 -17.06 12.74 -43.53
N ALA A 11 -16.64 13.51 -42.53
CA ALA A 11 -16.49 12.99 -41.19
C ALA A 11 -17.89 12.68 -40.66
N SER A 12 -18.29 11.41 -40.75
CA SER A 12 -19.45 10.90 -40.03
C SER A 12 -19.18 11.10 -38.54
N ALA A 13 -19.79 12.12 -37.95
CA ALA A 13 -19.85 12.27 -36.51
C ALA A 13 -20.64 11.06 -35.97
N VAL A 14 -19.91 10.07 -35.46
CA VAL A 14 -20.50 9.01 -34.63
C VAL A 14 -21.10 9.74 -33.44
N THR A 15 -22.42 9.85 -33.41
CA THR A 15 -23.13 10.26 -32.21
C THR A 15 -22.96 9.11 -31.24
N ALA A 16 -21.99 9.23 -30.32
CA ALA A 16 -21.88 8.32 -29.19
C ALA A 16 -23.23 8.38 -28.46
N SER A 17 -23.97 7.29 -28.49
CA SER A 17 -25.27 7.19 -27.85
C SER A 17 -25.02 7.05 -26.35
N ALA A 18 -24.89 8.19 -25.67
CA ALA A 18 -24.90 8.24 -24.22
C ALA A 18 -26.15 7.52 -23.68
N CYS A 19 -26.00 6.79 -22.59
CA CYS A 19 -27.10 6.15 -21.87
C CYS A 19 -28.25 7.13 -21.54
N THR A 20 -29.46 6.59 -21.38
CA THR A 20 -30.58 7.40 -20.91
C THR A 20 -30.49 7.58 -19.39
N ILE A 21 -30.30 8.83 -18.94
CA ILE A 21 -30.21 9.19 -17.52
C ILE A 21 -31.61 9.35 -16.92
N PRO A 22 -31.97 8.59 -15.87
CA PRO A 22 -33.22 8.82 -15.14
C PRO A 22 -33.27 10.21 -14.50
N THR A 23 -34.47 10.82 -14.46
CA THR A 23 -34.66 12.14 -13.85
C THR A 23 -34.93 12.09 -12.36
N ASP A 24 -35.35 10.94 -11.85
CA ASP A 24 -35.63 10.77 -10.43
C ASP A 24 -34.34 10.83 -9.61
N PRO A 25 -34.31 11.62 -8.53
CA PRO A 25 -33.12 11.72 -7.69
C PRO A 25 -32.87 10.41 -6.95
N LEU A 26 -31.60 10.03 -6.85
CA LEU A 26 -31.17 8.94 -5.99
C LEU A 26 -31.21 9.35 -4.51
N ASP A 27 -31.53 8.38 -3.64
CA ASP A 27 -31.39 8.53 -2.19
C ASP A 27 -29.92 8.73 -1.81
N ASN A 28 -29.67 9.46 -0.72
CA ASN A 28 -28.32 9.64 -0.17
C ASN A 28 -27.83 8.38 0.58
N ASN A 29 -28.63 7.33 0.64
CA ASN A 29 -28.32 6.06 1.25
C ASN A 29 -28.23 4.94 0.20
N ILE A 30 -27.17 4.14 0.29
CA ILE A 30 -26.98 2.91 -0.49
C ILE A 30 -26.71 1.80 0.51
N ALA A 31 -27.76 1.01 0.78
CA ALA A 31 -27.76 0.00 1.83
C ALA A 31 -27.17 -1.34 1.41
N TYR A 32 -27.08 -1.62 0.11
CA TYR A 32 -26.41 -2.81 -0.38
C TYR A 32 -24.88 -2.61 -0.39
N PRO A 33 -24.10 -3.67 -0.12
CA PRO A 33 -22.65 -3.60 -0.15
C PRO A 33 -22.15 -3.32 -1.57
N PHE A 34 -21.16 -2.42 -1.68
CA PHE A 34 -20.54 -2.08 -2.96
C PHE A 34 -19.02 -1.91 -2.85
N ARG A 35 -18.37 -1.84 -4.02
CA ARG A 35 -17.01 -1.30 -4.18
C ARG A 35 -17.06 0.03 -4.87
N ALA A 36 -16.20 0.97 -4.47
CA ALA A 36 -16.00 2.19 -5.23
C ALA A 36 -14.96 1.93 -6.32
N GLN A 37 -15.40 1.94 -7.59
CA GLN A 37 -14.50 1.98 -8.73
C GLN A 37 -14.10 3.42 -9.02
N VAL A 38 -12.83 3.63 -9.36
CA VAL A 38 -12.27 4.91 -9.77
C VAL A 38 -12.27 5.00 -11.28
N GLN A 39 -12.80 6.09 -11.84
CA GLN A 39 -12.83 6.33 -13.27
C GLN A 39 -12.17 7.65 -13.65
N ASN A 40 -11.31 7.58 -14.66
CA ASN A 40 -10.79 8.71 -15.41
C ASN A 40 -10.26 8.17 -16.76
N ALA A 41 -11.08 8.20 -17.81
CA ALA A 41 -10.77 7.60 -19.10
C ALA A 41 -9.50 8.16 -19.79
N THR A 42 -9.03 9.34 -19.39
CA THR A 42 -7.77 9.92 -19.91
C THR A 42 -6.54 9.49 -19.14
N ARG A 43 -6.69 8.75 -18.02
CA ARG A 43 -5.64 8.32 -17.09
C ARG A 43 -5.73 6.81 -16.83
N PRO A 44 -5.24 5.97 -17.75
CA PRO A 44 -5.35 4.50 -17.67
C PRO A 44 -4.76 3.89 -16.40
N GLU A 45 -3.79 4.55 -15.77
CA GLU A 45 -3.13 4.08 -14.56
C GLU A 45 -4.06 4.03 -13.34
N VAL A 46 -5.09 4.90 -13.30
CA VAL A 46 -6.09 4.93 -12.22
C VAL A 46 -7.48 4.50 -12.67
N HIS A 47 -7.74 4.50 -13.98
CA HIS A 47 -9.04 4.16 -14.53
C HIS A 47 -9.42 2.69 -14.30
N ASN A 48 -10.67 2.48 -13.89
CA ASN A 48 -11.25 1.17 -13.60
C ASN A 48 -10.53 0.39 -12.49
N LYS A 49 -9.71 1.09 -11.68
CA LYS A 49 -9.17 0.58 -10.42
C LYS A 49 -10.19 0.73 -9.31
N TYR A 50 -9.98 0.06 -8.18
CA TYR A 50 -10.91 0.04 -7.06
C TYR A 50 -10.28 0.62 -5.82
N MET A 51 -11.12 1.29 -5.02
CA MET A 51 -10.80 1.75 -3.69
C MET A 51 -10.51 0.56 -2.76
N ASN A 52 -9.40 0.66 -2.04
CA ASN A 52 -8.93 -0.28 -1.04
C ASN A 52 -8.75 0.45 0.30
N LEU A 53 -8.82 -0.30 1.40
CA LEU A 53 -8.52 0.18 2.75
C LEU A 53 -7.13 -0.28 3.17
N PHE A 54 -6.26 0.68 3.44
CA PHE A 54 -4.95 0.42 4.00
C PHE A 54 -4.95 0.85 5.46
N GLU A 55 -4.62 -0.04 6.39
CA GLU A 55 -4.69 0.31 7.80
C GLU A 55 -3.52 1.21 8.23
N ALA A 56 -3.87 2.33 8.86
CA ALA A 56 -2.94 3.42 9.19
C ALA A 56 -2.56 3.48 10.68
N GLY A 57 -3.14 2.58 11.49
CA GLY A 57 -3.04 2.59 12.94
C GLY A 57 -4.07 3.52 13.60
N GLY A 58 -4.24 3.39 14.91
CA GLY A 58 -5.19 4.23 15.68
C GLY A 58 -6.67 4.04 15.31
N GLY A 59 -7.01 2.93 14.65
CA GLY A 59 -8.35 2.67 14.12
C GLY A 59 -8.66 3.36 12.79
N ASP A 60 -7.68 4.01 12.17
CA ASP A 60 -7.86 4.66 10.87
C ASP A 60 -7.56 3.70 9.72
N ARG A 61 -8.27 3.93 8.61
CA ARG A 61 -8.02 3.31 7.32
C ARG A 61 -7.71 4.40 6.31
N HIS A 62 -6.50 4.42 5.76
CA HIS A 62 -6.23 5.20 4.57
C HIS A 62 -6.96 4.61 3.37
N LEU A 63 -7.37 5.48 2.46
CA LEU A 63 -7.98 5.08 1.20
C LEU A 63 -6.92 5.10 0.11
N PHE A 64 -6.82 4.00 -0.64
CA PHE A 64 -5.88 3.85 -1.75
C PHE A 64 -6.52 3.19 -2.97
N ILE A 65 -5.90 3.34 -4.14
CA ILE A 65 -6.09 2.45 -5.29
C ILE A 65 -4.77 1.80 -5.68
N GLY A 66 -4.82 0.47 -5.91
CA GLY A 66 -3.74 -0.37 -6.48
C GLY A 66 -2.41 -0.36 -5.74
N PRO A 67 -1.55 -1.37 -5.96
CA PRO A 67 -1.76 -2.73 -5.46
C PRO A 67 -1.91 -2.83 -3.91
N VAL A 68 -1.88 -1.72 -3.19
CA VAL A 68 -1.84 -1.67 -1.74
C VAL A 68 -3.24 -1.67 -1.12
N GLY A 69 -3.29 -2.10 0.15
CA GLY A 69 -4.50 -2.11 0.94
C GLY A 69 -5.43 -3.28 0.63
N VAL A 70 -6.36 -3.53 1.54
CA VAL A 70 -7.36 -4.58 1.44
C VAL A 70 -8.47 -4.13 0.48
N PRO A 71 -8.80 -4.93 -0.55
CA PRO A 71 -9.95 -4.66 -1.39
C PRO A 71 -11.24 -4.59 -0.58
N THR A 72 -11.99 -3.49 -0.74
CA THR A 72 -13.31 -3.34 -0.09
C THR A 72 -14.38 -4.08 -0.87
N TYR A 73 -15.38 -4.68 -0.19
CA TYR A 73 -16.54 -5.35 -0.82
C TYR A 73 -17.87 -5.05 -0.11
N ASP A 74 -17.86 -4.10 0.79
CA ASP A 74 -18.83 -3.95 1.88
C ASP A 74 -18.96 -2.48 2.29
N LEU A 75 -18.59 -1.58 1.36
CA LEU A 75 -18.89 -0.17 1.52
C LEU A 75 -20.39 0.03 1.43
N THR A 76 -20.87 0.98 2.21
CA THR A 76 -22.25 1.48 2.18
C THR A 76 -22.23 3.00 2.12
N LEU A 77 -23.34 3.60 1.72
CA LEU A 77 -23.52 5.04 1.79
C LEU A 77 -24.61 5.33 2.81
N VAL A 78 -24.31 6.17 3.80
CA VAL A 78 -25.28 6.59 4.84
C VAL A 78 -25.24 8.11 4.92
N ASP A 79 -26.38 8.75 4.64
CA ASP A 79 -26.52 10.21 4.59
C ASP A 79 -25.43 10.90 3.74
N GLY A 80 -25.08 10.29 2.60
CA GLY A 80 -24.06 10.80 1.69
C GLY A 80 -22.62 10.51 2.13
N VAL A 81 -22.39 9.77 3.21
CA VAL A 81 -21.05 9.42 3.71
C VAL A 81 -20.75 7.97 3.38
N ILE A 82 -19.57 7.70 2.82
CA ILE A 82 -19.11 6.33 2.58
C ILE A 82 -18.72 5.72 3.91
N ASN A 83 -19.26 4.55 4.24
CA ASN A 83 -19.01 3.82 5.48
C ASN A 83 -18.48 2.42 5.17
N HIS A 84 -17.61 1.93 6.06
CA HIS A 84 -17.18 0.54 6.11
C HIS A 84 -17.64 -0.03 7.45
N VAL A 85 -18.79 -0.71 7.41
CA VAL A 85 -19.50 -1.17 8.63
C VAL A 85 -18.66 -2.15 9.45
N PRO A 86 -17.94 -3.14 8.86
CA PRO A 86 -17.17 -4.09 9.66
C PRO A 86 -16.10 -3.44 10.54
N ASP A 87 -15.46 -2.38 10.06
CA ASP A 87 -14.47 -1.64 10.86
C ASP A 87 -15.08 -0.48 11.66
N GLY A 88 -16.36 -0.15 11.47
CA GLY A 88 -17.01 0.99 12.12
C GLY A 88 -16.43 2.35 11.72
N VAL A 89 -15.82 2.44 10.53
CA VAL A 89 -15.16 3.67 10.03
C VAL A 89 -15.96 4.31 8.90
N ARG A 90 -15.77 5.61 8.72
CA ARG A 90 -16.45 6.42 7.70
C ARG A 90 -15.49 7.39 7.03
N ALA A 91 -15.77 7.72 5.78
CA ALA A 91 -14.94 8.62 4.99
C ALA A 91 -14.97 10.06 5.52
N VAL A 92 -13.78 10.58 5.77
CA VAL A 92 -13.51 11.92 6.31
C VAL A 92 -12.41 12.57 5.48
N ILE A 93 -12.32 13.89 5.56
CA ILE A 93 -11.20 14.67 5.00
C ILE A 93 -10.54 15.40 6.17
N GLY A 94 -9.20 15.39 6.23
CA GLY A 94 -8.46 16.04 7.31
C GLY A 94 -7.01 15.57 7.46
N GLY A 95 -6.36 16.02 8.54
CA GLY A 95 -5.01 15.58 8.94
C GLY A 95 -3.87 16.31 8.21
N GLU A 96 -3.52 15.83 7.02
CA GLU A 96 -2.36 16.33 6.27
C GLU A 96 -2.79 17.36 5.23
N ILE A 97 -2.25 18.58 5.35
CA ILE A 97 -2.51 19.71 4.45
C ILE A 97 -1.22 20.03 3.69
N ASP A 98 -1.13 19.54 2.45
CA ASP A 98 0.04 19.68 1.59
C ASP A 98 -0.37 20.10 0.17
N HIS A 99 -1.09 21.23 0.10
CA HIS A 99 -1.79 21.76 -1.08
C HIS A 99 -3.02 20.95 -1.53
N THR A 100 -3.16 19.73 -1.05
CA THR A 100 -4.41 18.96 -1.02
C THR A 100 -4.70 18.58 0.43
N THR A 101 -5.83 17.92 0.69
CA THR A 101 -6.14 17.38 2.02
C THR A 101 -6.40 15.89 1.94
N LYS A 102 -5.86 15.12 2.87
CA LYS A 102 -6.05 13.66 2.86
C LYS A 102 -7.51 13.28 3.03
N MET A 103 -7.98 12.32 2.23
CA MET A 103 -9.25 11.63 2.45
C MET A 103 -8.93 10.23 3.00
N PHE A 104 -9.51 9.90 4.14
CA PHE A 104 -9.29 8.63 4.83
C PHE A 104 -10.58 8.18 5.52
N MET A 105 -10.58 7.05 6.21
CA MET A 105 -11.70 6.60 7.02
C MET A 105 -11.31 6.47 8.48
N THR A 106 -12.19 6.88 9.38
CA THR A 106 -11.98 6.76 10.83
C THR A 106 -13.30 6.59 11.57
N GLY A 107 -13.23 6.04 12.78
CA GLY A 107 -14.32 6.04 13.75
C GLY A 107 -14.46 7.39 14.49
N ARG A 108 -13.46 8.27 14.40
CA ARG A 108 -13.39 9.55 15.12
C ARG A 108 -14.23 10.66 14.50
N GLY A 109 -14.47 11.72 15.28
CA GLY A 109 -15.34 12.87 14.94
C GLY A 109 -14.82 13.81 13.86
N ASP A 110 -13.90 13.37 13.00
CA ASP A 110 -13.33 14.15 11.91
C ASP A 110 -14.40 14.59 10.88
N PRO A 111 -14.18 15.72 10.17
CA PRO A 111 -15.11 16.24 9.18
C PRO A 111 -15.41 15.22 8.07
N ARG A 112 -16.69 14.84 7.95
CA ARG A 112 -17.14 13.81 7.01
C ARG A 112 -17.04 14.29 5.56
N ALA A 113 -16.59 13.41 4.67
CA ALA A 113 -16.66 13.63 3.23
C ALA A 113 -18.08 13.35 2.74
N ILE A 114 -18.75 14.36 2.19
CA ILE A 114 -20.16 14.29 1.78
C ILE A 114 -20.26 14.12 0.27
N PHE A 115 -20.94 13.06 -0.14
CA PHE A 115 -21.22 12.68 -1.52
C PHE A 115 -22.72 12.69 -1.79
N LYS A 116 -23.08 12.93 -3.04
CA LYS A 116 -24.45 12.78 -3.56
C LYS A 116 -24.43 11.75 -4.70
N PRO A 117 -25.19 10.66 -4.59
CA PRO A 117 -25.36 9.73 -5.70
C PRO A 117 -26.03 10.41 -6.89
N THR A 118 -25.50 10.17 -8.08
CA THR A 118 -26.09 10.63 -9.34
C THR A 118 -25.97 9.55 -10.41
N TYR A 119 -26.97 9.46 -11.29
CA TYR A 119 -26.86 8.63 -12.48
C TYR A 119 -25.87 9.25 -13.47
N ALA A 120 -25.07 8.40 -14.10
CA ALA A 120 -24.17 8.76 -15.19
C ALA A 120 -24.02 7.61 -16.18
N CYS A 121 -23.43 7.90 -17.34
CA CYS A 121 -23.08 6.87 -18.31
C CYS A 121 -21.63 6.47 -18.12
N ASN A 122 -21.39 5.16 -18.09
CA ASN A 122 -20.06 4.61 -18.07
C ASN A 122 -19.30 5.04 -19.34
N PRO A 123 -18.11 5.64 -19.22
CA PRO A 123 -17.39 6.21 -20.35
C PRO A 123 -16.85 5.16 -21.33
N ASP A 124 -16.76 3.89 -20.93
CA ASP A 124 -16.22 2.80 -21.75
C ASP A 124 -17.30 1.98 -22.45
N THR A 125 -18.49 1.92 -21.86
CA THR A 125 -19.54 0.96 -22.26
C THR A 125 -20.89 1.60 -22.52
N ASP A 126 -21.05 2.88 -22.24
CA ASP A 126 -22.34 3.59 -22.25
C ASP A 126 -23.40 2.92 -21.35
N ALA A 127 -23.01 2.05 -20.42
CA ALA A 127 -23.91 1.46 -19.44
C ALA A 127 -24.33 2.52 -18.40
N LEU A 128 -25.59 2.49 -17.95
CA LEU A 128 -26.04 3.32 -16.85
C LEU A 128 -25.32 2.90 -15.55
N GLN A 129 -24.75 3.85 -14.82
CA GLN A 129 -24.04 3.64 -13.56
C GLN A 129 -24.42 4.69 -12.52
N ILE A 130 -24.06 4.44 -11.25
CA ILE A 130 -24.21 5.40 -10.15
C ILE A 130 -22.84 5.97 -9.79
N GLU A 131 -22.71 7.29 -9.88
CA GLU A 131 -21.54 8.04 -9.43
C GLU A 131 -21.77 8.63 -8.04
N LEU A 132 -20.73 8.62 -7.20
CA LEU A 132 -20.70 9.35 -5.94
C LEU A 132 -20.06 10.71 -6.18
N ARG A 133 -20.89 11.73 -6.44
CA ARG A 133 -20.43 13.10 -6.67
C ARG A 133 -20.08 13.75 -5.34
N PHE A 134 -18.81 14.13 -5.16
CA PHE A 134 -18.41 14.92 -4.00
C PHE A 134 -19.14 16.27 -3.95
N VAL A 135 -19.60 16.65 -2.76
CA VAL A 135 -20.34 17.90 -2.52
C VAL A 135 -19.50 18.85 -1.66
N THR A 136 -19.16 18.41 -0.46
CA THR A 136 -18.40 19.17 0.52
C THR A 136 -17.81 18.22 1.56
N TRP A 137 -17.07 18.76 2.51
CA TRP A 137 -16.75 18.11 3.76
C TRP A 137 -17.20 19.01 4.92
N GLN A 138 -17.51 18.40 6.06
CA GLN A 138 -18.22 19.05 7.15
C GLN A 138 -17.63 20.43 7.52
N ASP A 139 -18.51 21.43 7.62
CA ASP A 139 -18.19 22.84 7.95
C ASP A 139 -17.30 23.59 6.95
N GLN A 140 -17.13 23.07 5.73
CA GLN A 140 -16.35 23.72 4.66
C GLN A 140 -17.24 24.20 3.49
N PRO A 141 -16.82 25.24 2.75
CA PRO A 141 -17.53 25.71 1.57
C PRO A 141 -17.70 24.61 0.53
N THR A 142 -18.87 24.54 -0.10
CA THR A 142 -19.16 23.61 -1.19
C THR A 142 -18.15 23.74 -2.32
N GLY A 143 -17.72 22.61 -2.86
CA GLY A 143 -16.91 22.53 -4.07
C GLY A 143 -15.55 21.87 -3.88
N GLY A 144 -14.74 21.94 -4.92
CA GLY A 144 -13.53 21.13 -5.06
C GLY A 144 -13.86 19.79 -5.70
N HIS A 145 -12.94 18.84 -5.60
CA HIS A 145 -13.13 17.49 -6.11
C HIS A 145 -12.27 16.48 -5.37
N ILE A 146 -12.64 15.20 -5.48
CA ILE A 146 -11.77 14.10 -5.08
C ILE A 146 -10.80 13.80 -6.22
N CYS A 147 -9.56 13.57 -5.84
CA CYS A 147 -8.49 13.16 -6.71
C CYS A 147 -7.68 12.06 -6.03
N VAL A 148 -6.80 11.42 -6.80
CA VAL A 148 -5.83 10.47 -6.28
C VAL A 148 -4.44 10.95 -6.63
N ARG A 149 -3.49 10.72 -5.75
CA ARG A 149 -2.09 11.14 -5.93
C ARG A 149 -1.18 9.93 -5.78
N SER A 150 -0.20 9.80 -6.66
CA SER A 150 0.80 8.73 -6.60
C SER A 150 1.50 8.72 -5.23
N SER A 151 1.72 7.53 -4.73
CA SER A 151 2.31 7.22 -3.44
C SER A 151 3.36 6.11 -3.62
N PHE A 152 3.64 5.33 -2.58
CA PHE A 152 4.53 4.18 -2.62
C PHE A 152 3.97 3.01 -3.46
N GLU A 153 4.85 2.10 -3.89
CA GLU A 153 4.47 0.84 -4.57
C GLU A 153 3.47 1.01 -5.72
N GLU A 154 3.59 2.05 -6.53
CA GLU A 154 2.67 2.35 -7.65
C GLU A 154 1.20 2.61 -7.20
N SER A 155 0.98 2.78 -5.89
CA SER A 155 -0.32 3.09 -5.32
C SER A 155 -0.67 4.56 -5.48
N HIS A 156 -1.97 4.86 -5.34
CA HIS A 156 -2.43 6.24 -5.26
C HIS A 156 -3.35 6.44 -4.05
N GLU A 157 -3.05 7.43 -3.23
CA GLU A 157 -3.86 7.81 -2.07
C GLU A 157 -4.98 8.77 -2.47
N PHE A 158 -6.13 8.68 -1.80
CA PHE A 158 -7.23 9.62 -2.02
C PHE A 158 -7.00 10.96 -1.34
N ARG A 159 -7.29 12.02 -2.08
CA ARG A 159 -7.10 13.41 -1.69
C ARG A 159 -8.33 14.24 -2.05
N TYR A 160 -8.54 15.30 -1.29
CA TYR A 160 -9.43 16.39 -1.60
C TYR A 160 -8.63 17.56 -2.19
N TYR A 161 -9.10 18.06 -3.32
CA TYR A 161 -8.56 19.23 -4.00
C TYR A 161 -9.50 20.43 -3.84
N PRO A 162 -9.09 21.51 -3.15
CA PRO A 162 -9.98 22.63 -2.87
C PRO A 162 -10.28 23.50 -4.11
N PRO A 163 -11.43 24.21 -4.14
CA PRO A 163 -11.72 25.19 -5.17
C PRO A 163 -10.65 26.28 -5.25
N GLY A 164 -10.28 26.70 -6.47
CA GLY A 164 -9.37 27.83 -6.67
C GLY A 164 -7.94 27.59 -6.17
N ASN A 165 -7.55 26.34 -5.93
CA ASN A 165 -6.21 26.02 -5.45
C ASN A 165 -5.14 26.46 -6.46
N THR A 166 -4.29 27.39 -6.03
CA THR A 166 -3.18 27.93 -6.84
C THR A 166 -1.85 27.23 -6.55
N LEU A 167 -1.80 26.36 -5.53
CA LEU A 167 -0.60 25.64 -5.12
C LEU A 167 -0.57 24.27 -5.81
N VAL A 168 -0.22 24.27 -7.09
CA VAL A 168 0.00 23.03 -7.85
C VAL A 168 1.46 22.65 -7.73
N ASP A 169 1.75 21.53 -7.07
CA ASP A 169 3.07 20.91 -7.13
C ASP A 169 3.12 20.03 -8.41
N PRO A 170 3.95 20.39 -9.41
CA PRO A 170 4.02 19.64 -10.66
C PRO A 170 4.58 18.22 -10.49
N ASN A 171 5.26 17.92 -9.37
CA ASN A 171 5.79 16.59 -9.06
C ASN A 171 4.81 15.74 -8.24
N ARG A 172 3.70 16.32 -7.79
CA ARG A 172 2.72 15.69 -6.91
C ARG A 172 1.31 15.93 -7.43
N GLU A 173 1.12 15.61 -8.71
CA GLU A 173 -0.15 15.77 -9.41
C GLU A 173 -1.30 15.06 -8.67
N CYS A 174 -2.41 15.77 -8.49
CA CYS A 174 -3.65 15.17 -8.03
C CYS A 174 -4.55 14.86 -9.21
N ILE A 175 -4.60 13.59 -9.58
CA ILE A 175 -5.39 13.10 -10.72
C ILE A 175 -6.86 13.14 -10.31
N LYS A 176 -7.64 14.05 -10.89
CA LYS A 176 -9.09 14.11 -10.66
C LYS A 176 -9.73 12.78 -11.03
N VAL A 177 -10.64 12.29 -10.19
CA VAL A 177 -11.34 11.02 -10.43
C VAL A 177 -12.83 11.12 -10.18
N THR A 178 -13.56 10.23 -10.84
CA THR A 178 -14.96 9.91 -10.53
C THR A 178 -15.00 8.63 -9.70
N LEU A 179 -15.87 8.60 -8.68
CA LEU A 179 -16.15 7.40 -7.90
C LEU A 179 -17.46 6.79 -8.38
N VAL A 180 -17.44 5.50 -8.73
CA VAL A 180 -18.59 4.75 -9.23
C VAL A 180 -18.92 3.62 -8.27
N VAL A 181 -20.20 3.45 -7.98
CA VAL A 181 -20.73 2.37 -7.15
C VAL A 181 -20.84 1.10 -7.98
N ILE A 182 -20.09 0.06 -7.61
CA ILE A 182 -20.20 -1.28 -8.20
C ILE A 182 -20.79 -2.23 -7.15
N PRO A 183 -22.05 -2.68 -7.32
CA PRO A 183 -22.65 -3.66 -6.41
C PRO A 183 -21.79 -4.93 -6.35
N THR A 184 -21.61 -5.50 -5.16
CA THR A 184 -20.73 -6.67 -5.03
C THR A 184 -21.30 -7.96 -5.60
N THR A 185 -22.62 -8.00 -5.82
CA THR A 185 -23.31 -9.04 -6.58
C THR A 185 -22.89 -9.10 -8.05
N ASP A 186 -22.39 -7.98 -8.58
CA ASP A 186 -22.05 -7.85 -10.00
C ASP A 186 -20.57 -8.23 -10.27
N LEU A 187 -19.84 -8.58 -9.21
CA LEU A 187 -18.46 -9.00 -9.28
C LEU A 187 -18.36 -10.52 -9.46
N PRO A 188 -17.35 -11.02 -10.20
CA PRO A 188 -17.14 -12.45 -10.36
C PRO A 188 -16.89 -13.13 -9.00
N PRO A 189 -17.33 -14.40 -8.82
CA PRO A 189 -17.11 -15.14 -7.58
C PRO A 189 -15.62 -15.24 -7.24
N GLN A 190 -15.24 -14.94 -6.00
CA GLN A 190 -13.86 -15.08 -5.54
C GLN A 190 -13.51 -16.56 -5.39
N THR A 191 -12.68 -17.09 -6.29
CA THR A 191 -12.05 -18.41 -6.12
C THR A 191 -11.04 -18.34 -4.98
N SER A 192 -11.42 -18.89 -3.83
CA SER A 192 -10.51 -19.16 -2.72
C SER A 192 -9.58 -20.31 -3.11
N THR A 193 -8.32 -20.01 -3.41
CA THR A 193 -7.31 -21.03 -3.70
C THR A 193 -6.79 -21.60 -2.37
N THR A 194 -7.38 -22.69 -1.91
CA THR A 194 -6.85 -23.49 -0.79
C THR A 194 -5.61 -24.26 -1.25
N LEU A 195 -4.42 -23.85 -0.81
CA LEU A 195 -3.18 -24.59 -1.01
C LEU A 195 -3.10 -25.75 0.01
N SER A 196 -3.18 -26.97 -0.49
CA SER A 196 -3.02 -28.21 0.28
C SER A 196 -1.56 -28.43 0.67
N THR A 197 -1.33 -28.60 1.97
CA THR A 197 -0.06 -29.01 2.58
C THR A 197 0.19 -30.49 2.30
N SER A 198 1.30 -30.83 1.64
CA SER A 198 1.78 -32.21 1.49
C SER A 198 3.09 -32.38 2.25
N THR A 199 3.03 -33.22 3.27
CA THR A 199 4.14 -33.60 4.16
C THR A 199 4.86 -34.81 3.57
N ILE A 200 6.18 -34.76 3.40
CA ILE A 200 7.01 -35.95 3.14
C ILE A 200 8.26 -35.91 4.06
N PRO A 201 8.71 -37.04 4.65
CA PRO A 201 9.73 -37.06 5.69
C PRO A 201 11.17 -37.04 5.17
N ALA A 202 12.08 -36.59 6.04
CA ALA A 202 13.52 -36.57 5.86
C ALA A 202 14.13 -37.98 5.73
N THR A 203 15.14 -38.12 4.87
CA THR A 203 16.15 -39.18 5.00
C THR A 203 17.52 -38.63 4.59
N SER A 204 18.48 -38.91 5.47
CA SER A 204 19.89 -38.56 5.45
C SER A 204 20.70 -39.31 4.40
N THR A 205 21.67 -38.63 3.77
CA THR A 205 22.93 -39.25 3.34
C THR A 205 24.08 -38.23 3.32
N THR A 206 25.18 -38.67 3.90
CA THR A 206 26.48 -38.02 4.01
C THR A 206 27.26 -38.14 2.69
N THR A 207 27.89 -37.06 2.23
CA THR A 207 29.08 -37.18 1.36
C THR A 207 30.04 -36.01 1.53
N THR A 208 31.24 -36.37 1.94
CA THR A 208 32.44 -35.55 2.03
C THR A 208 32.93 -35.14 0.63
N SER A 209 33.27 -33.86 0.42
CA SER A 209 34.29 -33.51 -0.57
C SER A 209 34.94 -32.17 -0.24
N THR A 210 36.24 -32.24 0.01
CA THR A 210 37.21 -31.16 0.12
C THR A 210 37.37 -30.40 -1.20
N ARG A 211 37.33 -29.06 -1.15
CA ARG A 211 38.08 -28.23 -2.11
C ARG A 211 38.43 -26.87 -1.55
N THR A 212 39.73 -26.67 -1.44
CA THR A 212 40.46 -25.43 -1.19
C THR A 212 40.36 -24.52 -2.41
N SER A 213 39.95 -23.27 -2.24
CA SER A 213 40.32 -22.16 -3.14
C SER A 213 40.07 -20.81 -2.46
N THR A 214 41.18 -20.19 -2.04
CA THR A 214 41.47 -18.75 -2.08
C THR A 214 40.32 -17.83 -2.50
N ALA A 215 39.75 -17.12 -1.51
CA ALA A 215 38.88 -15.97 -1.75
C ALA A 215 39.73 -14.71 -1.98
N THR A 216 39.80 -14.30 -3.24
CA THR A 216 40.17 -12.94 -3.63
C THR A 216 38.95 -12.04 -3.40
N SER A 217 39.10 -11.07 -2.52
CA SER A 217 38.10 -10.05 -2.18
C SER A 217 37.68 -9.26 -3.42
N THR A 218 36.41 -9.40 -3.79
CA THR A 218 35.68 -8.45 -4.62
C THR A 218 34.50 -7.95 -3.77
N PRO A 219 34.30 -6.62 -3.64
CA PRO A 219 33.18 -6.09 -2.86
C PRO A 219 31.92 -6.25 -3.71
N SER A 220 31.30 -7.43 -3.63
CA SER A 220 29.87 -7.52 -3.86
C SER A 220 29.25 -6.79 -2.67
N SER A 221 28.71 -5.59 -2.90
CA SER A 221 28.00 -4.84 -1.86
C SER A 221 26.76 -5.65 -1.48
N ALA A 222 26.93 -6.57 -0.54
CA ALA A 222 25.82 -7.25 0.08
C ALA A 222 24.86 -6.18 0.61
N PRO A 223 23.53 -6.32 0.43
CA PRO A 223 22.56 -5.28 0.78
C PRO A 223 22.34 -5.17 2.31
N PHE A 224 23.36 -5.51 3.09
CA PHE A 224 23.36 -5.53 4.54
C PHE A 224 24.75 -5.25 5.09
N VAL A 225 24.81 -4.73 6.31
CA VAL A 225 26.07 -4.53 7.04
C VAL A 225 26.43 -5.79 7.82
N ASP A 226 27.70 -6.19 7.81
CA ASP A 226 28.17 -7.37 8.54
C ASP A 226 28.37 -7.05 10.04
N LEU A 227 27.52 -7.62 10.88
CA LEU A 227 27.56 -7.46 12.35
C LEU A 227 28.06 -8.70 13.09
N THR A 228 28.62 -9.68 12.39
CA THR A 228 29.03 -10.97 12.99
C THR A 228 30.08 -10.80 14.09
N SER A 229 30.99 -9.83 13.95
CA SER A 229 31.96 -9.45 14.97
C SER A 229 31.32 -8.88 16.25
N SER A 230 30.10 -8.35 16.15
CA SER A 230 29.28 -7.87 17.26
C SER A 230 28.29 -8.94 17.75
N GLY A 231 28.40 -10.17 17.25
CA GLY A 231 27.57 -11.30 17.66
C GLY A 231 26.17 -11.32 17.05
N PHE A 232 25.95 -10.61 15.93
CA PHE A 232 24.69 -10.67 15.19
C PHE A 232 24.93 -11.15 13.75
N ARG A 233 24.10 -12.07 13.28
CA ARG A 233 24.04 -12.43 11.87
C ARG A 233 22.89 -11.72 11.18
N PHE A 234 23.10 -11.29 9.94
CA PHE A 234 22.02 -10.87 9.06
C PHE A 234 21.22 -12.09 8.62
N VAL A 235 19.90 -12.01 8.83
CA VAL A 235 18.94 -13.09 8.53
C VAL A 235 18.30 -12.89 7.17
N GLY A 236 17.98 -11.64 6.83
CA GLY A 236 17.33 -11.29 5.56
C GLY A 236 16.44 -10.08 5.68
N CYS A 237 15.76 -9.78 4.57
CA CYS A 237 14.74 -8.73 4.52
C CYS A 237 13.38 -9.33 4.92
N ALA A 238 13.02 -9.19 6.18
CA ALA A 238 11.80 -9.79 6.71
C ALA A 238 10.57 -8.91 6.41
N PRO A 239 9.44 -9.48 5.99
CA PRO A 239 8.17 -8.73 5.95
C PRO A 239 7.90 -8.10 7.32
N GLU A 240 7.64 -6.80 7.38
CA GLU A 240 7.17 -6.04 8.56
C GLU A 240 5.69 -5.73 8.39
N GLU A 241 4.95 -6.77 8.04
CA GLU A 241 3.61 -6.65 7.53
C GLU A 241 2.64 -6.49 8.70
N ARG A 242 2.12 -5.28 8.89
CA ARG A 242 1.34 -4.92 10.08
C ARG A 242 -0.06 -5.57 10.12
N TRP A 243 -0.47 -6.18 9.00
CA TRP A 243 -1.87 -6.53 8.70
C TRP A 243 -2.07 -7.97 8.20
N THR A 244 -1.26 -8.91 8.70
CA THR A 244 -1.49 -10.34 8.43
C THR A 244 -2.51 -10.91 9.44
N THR A 245 -3.23 -11.96 9.03
CA THR A 245 -4.21 -12.64 9.88
C THR A 245 -3.58 -13.59 10.91
N ASP A 246 -2.25 -13.57 11.05
CA ASP A 246 -1.52 -14.40 12.01
C ASP A 246 -1.57 -13.87 13.46
N GLY A 247 -2.22 -12.72 13.67
CA GLY A 247 -2.50 -12.15 14.99
C GLY A 247 -1.34 -11.39 15.62
N ALA A 248 -0.16 -11.35 14.99
CA ALA A 248 0.93 -10.49 15.41
C ALA A 248 0.82 -9.12 14.72
N PHE A 249 1.04 -8.03 15.44
CA PHE A 249 0.95 -6.69 14.86
C PHE A 249 2.22 -6.26 14.13
N ARG A 250 3.37 -6.83 14.51
CA ARG A 250 4.71 -6.47 14.03
C ARG A 250 5.56 -7.74 14.00
N THR A 251 6.55 -7.79 13.12
CA THR A 251 7.42 -8.98 13.00
C THR A 251 8.29 -9.15 14.23
N LEU A 252 8.67 -8.02 14.82
CA LEU A 252 9.33 -7.92 16.13
C LEU A 252 8.46 -7.06 17.07
N PRO A 253 7.59 -7.66 17.89
CA PRO A 253 6.54 -6.93 18.60
C PRO A 253 6.91 -6.38 19.99
N ASP A 254 8.12 -6.61 20.49
CA ASP A 254 8.39 -6.44 21.92
C ASP A 254 8.81 -5.02 22.33
N ALA A 255 9.81 -4.43 21.67
CA ALA A 255 10.30 -3.09 21.99
C ALA A 255 10.74 -2.35 20.73
N SER A 256 10.67 -1.02 20.77
CA SER A 256 11.10 -0.19 19.64
C SER A 256 11.59 1.19 20.05
N THR A 257 12.34 1.81 19.15
CA THR A 257 12.78 3.21 19.22
C THR A 257 12.93 3.78 17.82
N SER A 258 13.02 5.11 17.70
CA SER A 258 13.22 5.80 16.42
C SER A 258 14.15 6.99 16.63
N THR A 259 15.17 7.14 15.80
CA THR A 259 16.16 8.23 15.92
C THR A 259 16.66 8.66 14.55
N ASP A 260 17.01 9.94 14.40
CA ASP A 260 17.62 10.46 13.16
C ASP A 260 19.11 10.10 13.02
N THR A 261 19.64 9.26 13.91
CA THR A 261 21.02 8.73 13.87
C THR A 261 21.01 7.20 13.93
N ASN A 262 19.97 6.56 13.41
CA ASN A 262 19.81 5.10 13.47
C ASN A 262 20.80 4.40 12.54
N THR A 263 21.40 3.29 12.99
CA THR A 263 22.20 2.35 12.19
C THR A 263 21.83 0.92 12.58
N ASN A 264 22.20 -0.08 11.76
CA ASN A 264 21.92 -1.48 12.13
C ASN A 264 22.65 -1.88 13.42
N ALA A 265 23.89 -1.42 13.59
CA ALA A 265 24.66 -1.65 14.81
C ALA A 265 24.03 -0.98 16.05
N ALA A 266 23.54 0.26 15.92
CA ALA A 266 22.86 0.96 17.02
C ALA A 266 21.56 0.24 17.41
N CYS A 267 20.81 -0.26 16.43
CA CYS A 267 19.59 -1.02 16.69
C CYS A 267 19.89 -2.37 17.39
N ALA A 268 20.88 -3.12 16.91
CA ALA A 268 21.32 -4.36 17.55
C ALA A 268 21.78 -4.14 19.00
N ALA A 269 22.49 -3.04 19.27
CA ALA A 269 22.92 -2.66 20.61
C ALA A 269 21.72 -2.32 21.53
N PHE A 270 20.75 -1.55 21.05
CA PHE A 270 19.51 -1.24 21.77
C PHE A 270 18.74 -2.52 22.14
N CYS A 271 18.53 -3.42 21.18
CA CYS A 271 17.83 -4.68 21.42
C CYS A 271 18.61 -5.59 22.38
N THR A 272 19.93 -5.60 22.29
CA THR A 272 20.79 -6.34 23.24
C THR A 272 20.65 -5.81 24.66
N ALA A 273 20.64 -4.49 24.84
CA ALA A 273 20.45 -3.87 26.15
C ALA A 273 19.08 -4.20 26.77
N GLY A 274 18.05 -4.38 25.93
CA GLY A 274 16.73 -4.86 26.33
C GLY A 274 16.61 -6.37 26.54
N GLY A 275 17.68 -7.14 26.29
CA GLY A 275 17.67 -8.61 26.43
C GLY A 275 16.91 -9.34 25.33
N PHE A 276 16.79 -8.76 24.14
CA PHE A 276 16.11 -9.34 22.99
C PHE A 276 17.07 -10.14 22.11
N LYS A 277 16.54 -11.16 21.41
CA LYS A 277 17.32 -12.04 20.52
C LYS A 277 17.41 -11.49 19.10
N TYR A 278 16.39 -10.76 18.66
CA TYR A 278 16.26 -10.23 17.31
C TYR A 278 16.23 -8.71 17.33
N ALA A 279 16.84 -8.12 16.31
CA ALA A 279 16.83 -6.70 16.02
C ALA A 279 16.48 -6.50 14.56
N GLY A 280 15.70 -5.46 14.25
CA GLY A 280 15.34 -5.13 12.88
C GLY A 280 15.19 -3.64 12.72
N THR A 281 15.75 -3.10 11.64
CA THR A 281 15.57 -1.69 11.28
C THR A 281 14.50 -1.54 10.20
N GLU A 282 13.65 -0.53 10.34
CA GLU A 282 12.58 -0.19 9.39
C GLU A 282 12.66 1.31 9.06
N TRP A 283 12.14 1.72 7.89
CA TRP A 283 11.88 3.12 7.57
C TRP A 283 13.06 4.08 7.82
N SER A 284 14.31 3.63 7.56
CA SER A 284 15.57 4.37 7.76
C SER A 284 15.95 4.69 9.21
N ARG A 285 14.97 4.94 10.08
CA ARG A 285 15.16 5.54 11.41
C ARG A 285 14.64 4.69 12.55
N GLU A 286 13.83 3.67 12.25
CA GLU A 286 13.17 2.86 13.25
C GLU A 286 14.02 1.64 13.60
N CYS A 287 13.91 1.22 14.86
CA CYS A 287 14.51 0.01 15.38
C CYS A 287 13.45 -0.77 16.16
N TRP A 288 13.34 -2.06 15.87
CA TRP A 288 12.38 -3.00 16.43
C TRP A 288 13.12 -4.20 17.03
N CYS A 289 12.64 -4.69 18.17
CA CYS A 289 13.25 -5.78 18.93
C CYS A 289 12.24 -6.87 19.22
N GLY A 290 12.71 -8.11 19.23
CA GLY A 290 11.88 -9.26 19.59
C GLY A 290 12.68 -10.37 20.27
N LYS A 291 12.04 -11.09 21.18
CA LYS A 291 12.53 -12.38 21.69
C LYS A 291 12.33 -13.50 20.68
N ALA A 292 11.34 -13.33 19.80
CA ALA A 292 11.03 -14.21 18.69
C ALA A 292 10.62 -13.39 17.46
N VAL A 293 10.74 -14.01 16.29
CA VAL A 293 10.19 -13.51 15.02
C VAL A 293 8.85 -14.18 14.81
N VAL A 294 7.86 -13.44 14.31
CA VAL A 294 6.59 -14.02 13.88
C VAL A 294 6.86 -15.03 12.75
N ALA A 295 6.50 -16.30 12.96
CA ALA A 295 6.97 -17.41 12.12
C ALA A 295 6.60 -17.28 10.62
N THR A 296 5.43 -16.73 10.33
CA THR A 296 4.92 -16.42 8.96
C THR A 296 5.71 -15.32 8.25
N ARG A 297 6.58 -14.61 8.97
CA ARG A 297 7.33 -13.44 8.49
C ARG A 297 8.84 -13.66 8.54
N TRP A 298 9.27 -14.91 8.65
CA TRP A 298 10.67 -15.26 8.46
C TRP A 298 11.07 -14.98 7.00
N PRO A 299 12.19 -14.29 6.74
CA PRO A 299 12.57 -13.94 5.38
C PRO A 299 12.95 -15.18 4.55
N ALA A 300 12.64 -15.14 3.25
CA ALA A 300 13.20 -16.08 2.29
C ALA A 300 14.68 -15.76 2.02
N THR A 301 15.45 -16.75 1.57
CA THR A 301 16.90 -16.66 1.34
C THR A 301 17.26 -16.57 -0.15
N THR A 302 16.48 -15.80 -0.92
CA THR A 302 16.73 -15.56 -2.35
C THR A 302 17.21 -14.13 -2.58
N LEU A 303 17.90 -13.84 -3.69
CA LEU A 303 18.30 -12.47 -3.99
C LEU A 303 17.09 -11.52 -4.14
N ALA A 304 15.98 -12.02 -4.70
CA ALA A 304 14.75 -11.27 -4.85
C ALA A 304 14.08 -10.92 -3.51
N SER A 305 14.29 -11.71 -2.45
CA SER A 305 13.69 -11.41 -1.14
C SER A 305 14.27 -10.15 -0.50
N LEU A 306 15.44 -9.69 -0.96
CA LEU A 306 16.12 -8.52 -0.43
C LEU A 306 15.61 -7.20 -1.00
N GLU A 307 14.86 -7.22 -2.11
CA GLU A 307 14.48 -6.03 -2.89
C GLU A 307 13.71 -4.98 -2.08
N GLY A 308 12.91 -5.43 -1.12
CA GLY A 308 12.11 -4.55 -0.26
C GLY A 308 12.90 -3.84 0.85
N CYS A 309 14.16 -4.22 1.10
CA CYS A 309 15.02 -3.52 2.04
C CYS A 309 15.98 -2.64 1.25
N ASN A 310 15.57 -1.38 1.05
CA ASN A 310 16.23 -0.44 0.15
C ASN A 310 16.34 0.98 0.72
N PHE A 311 15.95 1.19 1.98
CA PHE A 311 16.03 2.49 2.63
C PHE A 311 17.36 2.67 3.33
N ARG A 312 18.02 3.80 3.10
CA ARG A 312 19.30 4.11 3.74
C ARG A 312 19.10 4.41 5.22
N CYS A 313 20.05 4.01 6.06
CA CYS A 313 20.01 4.38 7.48
C CYS A 313 20.20 5.90 7.66
N THR A 314 19.51 6.48 8.64
CA THR A 314 19.64 7.92 8.96
C THR A 314 20.98 8.29 9.60
N GLY A 315 21.60 7.36 10.34
CA GLY A 315 22.91 7.54 10.97
C GLY A 315 24.10 7.15 10.10
N ASP A 316 23.89 6.39 9.03
CA ASP A 316 24.92 6.01 8.06
C ASP A 316 24.28 5.68 6.70
N GLU A 317 24.38 6.60 5.74
CA GLU A 317 23.79 6.40 4.41
C GLU A 317 24.45 5.25 3.62
N GLY A 318 25.60 4.74 4.07
CA GLY A 318 26.24 3.55 3.49
C GLY A 318 25.54 2.23 3.85
N GLU A 319 24.64 2.24 4.83
CA GLU A 319 23.90 1.07 5.29
C GLU A 319 22.43 1.09 4.84
N ILE A 320 21.82 -0.10 4.76
CA ILE A 320 20.38 -0.28 4.51
C ILE A 320 19.66 -0.60 5.82
N CYS A 321 18.65 0.20 6.16
CA CYS A 321 17.83 0.10 7.37
C CYS A 321 16.36 -0.19 7.03
N GLY A 322 16.13 -1.38 6.48
CA GLY A 322 14.81 -1.86 6.07
C GLY A 322 14.28 -1.18 4.82
N GLY A 323 12.95 -1.11 4.74
CA GLY A 323 12.21 -0.42 3.69
C GLY A 323 10.75 -0.29 4.08
N ASP A 324 9.88 -0.05 3.10
CA ASP A 324 8.45 0.00 3.37
C ASP A 324 7.91 -1.39 3.75
N ALA A 325 7.38 -1.52 4.96
CA ALA A 325 6.91 -2.79 5.53
C ALA A 325 7.95 -3.93 5.43
N ARG A 326 9.23 -3.61 5.62
CA ARG A 326 10.36 -4.53 5.52
C ARG A 326 11.43 -4.22 6.56
N LEU A 327 11.80 -5.23 7.36
CA LEU A 327 12.92 -5.15 8.30
C LEU A 327 14.21 -5.68 7.68
N SER A 328 15.30 -4.93 7.80
CA SER A 328 16.64 -5.53 7.78
C SER A 328 16.80 -6.33 9.07
N LEU A 329 16.56 -7.64 9.03
CA LEU A 329 16.46 -8.50 10.22
C LEU A 329 17.84 -9.08 10.60
N TYR A 330 18.19 -8.92 11.87
CA TYR A 330 19.38 -9.47 12.49
C TYR A 330 19.01 -10.36 13.69
N GLU A 331 19.79 -11.42 13.87
CA GLU A 331 19.64 -12.36 14.98
C GLU A 331 20.94 -12.46 15.77
N LYS A 332 20.82 -12.40 17.10
CA LYS A 332 21.92 -12.62 18.02
C LYS A 332 22.37 -14.08 17.94
N CYS A 333 23.66 -14.28 17.72
CA CYS A 333 24.30 -15.58 17.70
C CYS A 333 24.43 -16.14 19.12
N ASP A 334 24.22 -17.45 19.25
CA ASP A 334 24.33 -18.14 20.53
C ASP A 334 25.81 -18.31 20.93
N SER A 335 26.09 -18.27 22.23
CA SER A 335 27.47 -18.34 22.73
C SER A 335 28.08 -19.71 22.44
N GLY A 336 29.13 -19.75 21.61
CA GLY A 336 29.84 -20.99 21.24
C GLY A 336 29.55 -21.51 19.84
N GLU A 337 28.67 -20.85 19.08
CA GLU A 337 28.43 -21.14 17.67
C GLU A 337 29.13 -20.14 16.74
N ALA A 338 29.44 -20.56 15.51
CA ALA A 338 29.93 -19.65 14.48
C ALA A 338 28.82 -18.65 14.10
N CYS A 339 29.15 -17.36 14.14
CA CYS A 339 28.22 -16.30 13.77
C CYS A 339 28.43 -15.96 12.29
N GLU A 340 27.57 -16.48 11.43
CA GLU A 340 27.67 -16.32 9.98
C GLU A 340 26.37 -15.74 9.42
N ASN A 341 26.49 -14.79 8.48
CA ASN A 341 25.35 -14.22 7.77
C ASN A 341 24.71 -15.26 6.85
N VAL A 342 23.39 -15.15 6.66
CA VAL A 342 22.67 -16.01 5.73
C VAL A 342 23.17 -15.76 4.29
N VAL A 343 23.32 -16.85 3.53
CA VAL A 343 23.69 -16.80 2.11
C VAL A 343 22.41 -16.76 1.26
N PHE A 344 22.36 -15.84 0.30
CA PHE A 344 21.22 -15.64 -0.60
C PHE A 344 21.58 -16.15 -1.99
N THR A 345 20.73 -17.02 -2.55
CA THR A 345 20.96 -17.68 -3.85
C THR A 345 19.83 -17.49 -4.83
#